data_AF-A0A095UXR5-F1
#
_entry.id   AF-A0A095UXR5-F1
#
_cell.length_a   1.000
_cell.length_b   1.000
_cell.length_c   1.000
_cell.angle_alpha   90.00
_cell.angle_beta   90.00
_cell.angle_gamma   90.00
#
_symmetry.space_group_name_H-M   'P 1'
#
loop_
_entity.id
_entity.type
_entity.pdbx_description
1 polymer ?
#
loop_
_entity_poly.entity_id
_entity_poly.type
_entity_poly.pdbx_seq_one_letter_code
_entity_poly.pdbx_strand_id
1 'polypeptide(L)'
;MKVMKIIKALLMLTFFSFFSVKAQISNPVKWKAKIQKKSSSEYILTFAGKLEKDWHLYSLATPEGGPLPLEFTFLNSKGKYETVGKAKESATTTTFNTLFEVNETYFTNNFTITQVIKVNNKLNTSIAVELSYQICKEVCIPQKSYFEFDIPNLKAKEIIKSKLKNKTIKS
;
A
#
# COMPACT_ATOMS: atom_id res chain seq x y z
N MET A 1 13.03 42.90 45.35
CA MET A 1 13.87 42.41 44.23
C MET A 1 13.77 40.89 43.95
N LYS A 2 13.46 40.02 44.94
CA LYS A 2 13.26 38.57 44.72
C LYS A 2 11.97 38.21 43.95
N VAL A 3 10.86 38.91 44.22
CA VAL A 3 9.55 38.68 43.56
C VAL A 3 9.58 38.97 42.05
N MET A 4 10.28 40.02 41.63
CA MET A 4 10.44 40.39 40.20
C MET A 4 11.25 39.36 39.40
N LYS A 5 12.17 38.62 40.05
CA LYS A 5 12.92 37.52 39.41
C LYS A 5 12.07 36.26 39.25
N ILE A 6 11.18 35.98 40.20
CA ILE A 6 10.25 34.84 40.15
C ILE A 6 9.18 35.07 39.06
N ILE A 7 8.68 36.29 38.90
CA ILE A 7 7.72 36.64 37.84
C ILE A 7 8.36 36.50 36.46
N LYS A 8 9.62 36.94 36.28
CA LYS A 8 10.35 36.73 35.00
C LYS A 8 10.64 35.27 34.70
N ALA A 9 10.95 34.46 35.72
CA ALA A 9 11.13 33.01 35.57
C ALA A 9 9.82 32.29 35.22
N LEU A 10 8.69 32.75 35.78
CA LEU A 10 7.36 32.20 35.49
C LEU A 10 6.84 32.63 34.10
N LEU A 11 7.17 33.84 33.64
CA LEU A 11 6.85 34.32 32.29
C LEU A 11 7.68 33.64 31.18
N MET A 12 8.87 33.15 31.52
CA MET A 12 9.76 32.45 30.57
C MET A 12 9.39 30.95 30.42
N LEU A 13 8.66 30.38 31.39
CA LEU A 13 8.22 28.99 31.38
C LEU A 13 6.91 28.76 30.59
N THR A 14 6.12 29.82 30.35
CA THR A 14 4.85 29.74 29.59
C THR A 14 5.02 29.83 28.07
N PHE A 15 6.24 30.06 27.57
CA PHE A 15 6.53 30.13 26.14
C PHE A 15 6.94 28.77 25.52
N PHE A 16 7.03 27.69 26.31
CA PHE A 16 7.45 26.38 25.81
C PHE A 16 6.28 25.45 25.43
N SER A 17 5.05 25.86 25.69
CA SER A 17 3.85 25.12 25.34
C SER A 17 3.42 25.56 23.95
N PHE A 18 3.70 24.79 22.89
CA PHE A 18 2.93 24.69 21.62
C PHE A 18 3.75 24.18 20.40
N PHE A 19 4.96 23.63 20.58
CA PHE A 19 5.55 22.83 19.50
C PHE A 19 4.92 21.43 19.43
N SER A 20 3.68 21.37 18.96
CA SER A 20 3.11 20.11 18.46
C SER A 20 3.77 19.78 17.12
N VAL A 21 4.93 19.10 17.17
CA VAL A 21 5.52 18.48 15.99
C VAL A 21 4.57 17.40 15.50
N LYS A 22 3.81 17.70 14.44
CA LYS A 22 3.05 16.70 13.70
C LYS A 22 4.05 15.91 12.86
N ALA A 23 4.59 14.82 13.40
CA ALA A 23 5.24 13.80 12.60
C ALA A 23 4.16 13.11 11.74
N GLN A 24 3.82 13.72 10.60
CA GLN A 24 2.93 13.09 9.65
C GLN A 24 3.70 11.94 9.01
N ILE A 25 3.21 10.72 9.18
CA ILE A 25 3.66 9.58 8.38
C ILE A 25 3.43 9.97 6.92
N SER A 26 4.52 10.26 6.21
CA SER A 26 4.47 10.47 4.77
C SER A 26 3.92 9.18 4.17
N ASN A 27 2.73 9.26 3.58
CA ASN A 27 2.15 8.17 2.81
C ASN A 27 2.24 8.58 1.33
N PRO A 28 3.39 8.33 0.68
CA PRO A 28 3.69 8.93 -0.60
C PRO A 28 2.93 8.25 -1.75
N VAL A 29 2.13 7.22 -1.45
CA VAL A 29 1.22 6.58 -2.39
C VAL A 29 -0.21 6.61 -1.85
N LYS A 30 -1.13 7.09 -2.66
CA LYS A 30 -2.57 7.00 -2.41
C LYS A 30 -3.15 5.87 -3.22
N TRP A 31 -3.76 4.90 -2.55
CA TRP A 31 -4.34 3.74 -3.21
C TRP A 31 -5.84 3.89 -3.45
N LYS A 32 -6.30 3.28 -4.55
CA LYS A 32 -7.70 3.00 -4.82
C LYS A 32 -7.81 1.57 -5.31
N ALA A 33 -8.81 0.84 -4.82
CA ALA A 33 -9.11 -0.48 -5.31
C ALA A 33 -10.41 -0.48 -6.13
N LYS A 34 -10.47 -1.29 -7.18
CA LYS A 34 -11.67 -1.53 -7.98
C LYS A 34 -11.80 -3.02 -8.29
N ILE A 35 -13.03 -3.47 -8.43
CA ILE A 35 -13.33 -4.82 -8.91
C ILE A 35 -14.26 -4.73 -10.11
N GLN A 36 -13.97 -5.54 -11.13
CA GLN A 36 -14.79 -5.64 -12.33
C GLN A 36 -15.07 -7.11 -12.60
N LYS A 37 -16.31 -7.42 -12.97
CA LYS A 37 -16.68 -8.76 -13.42
C LYS A 37 -16.17 -8.95 -14.85
N LYS A 38 -15.40 -10.01 -15.09
CA LYS A 38 -14.85 -10.34 -16.41
C LYS A 38 -15.69 -11.42 -17.11
N SER A 39 -16.16 -12.41 -16.36
CA SER A 39 -17.01 -13.48 -16.88
C SER A 39 -17.99 -13.97 -15.81
N SER A 40 -18.62 -15.13 -16.02
CA SER A 40 -19.46 -15.75 -15.00
C SER A 40 -18.65 -15.98 -13.71
N SER A 41 -17.44 -16.54 -13.75
CA SER A 41 -16.65 -16.88 -12.55
C SER A 41 -15.38 -16.06 -12.35
N GLU A 42 -14.99 -15.23 -13.32
CA GLU A 42 -13.77 -14.42 -13.25
C GLU A 42 -14.02 -12.95 -12.93
N TYR A 43 -13.12 -12.40 -12.13
CA TYR A 43 -13.13 -11.01 -11.72
C TYR A 43 -11.72 -10.42 -11.85
N ILE A 44 -11.65 -9.13 -12.20
CA ILE A 44 -10.42 -8.36 -12.26
C ILE A 44 -10.35 -7.50 -11.01
N LEU A 45 -9.34 -7.75 -10.18
CA LEU A 45 -8.97 -6.89 -9.06
C LEU A 45 -7.99 -5.85 -9.59
N THR A 46 -8.30 -4.57 -9.43
CA THR A 46 -7.44 -3.45 -9.84
C THR A 46 -6.99 -2.68 -8.61
N PHE A 47 -5.67 -2.50 -8.49
CA PHE A 47 -5.01 -1.70 -7.48
C PHE A 47 -4.41 -0.48 -8.20
N ALA A 48 -4.97 0.70 -7.99
CA ALA A 48 -4.51 1.93 -8.59
C ALA A 48 -3.75 2.76 -7.55
N GLY A 49 -2.46 3.00 -7.82
CA GLY A 49 -1.61 3.85 -7.00
C GLY A 49 -1.42 5.22 -7.63
N LYS A 50 -1.44 6.25 -6.80
CA LYS A 50 -1.01 7.61 -7.15
C LYS A 50 0.14 8.02 -6.25
N LEU A 51 1.33 8.04 -6.81
CA LEU A 51 2.57 8.49 -6.18
C LEU A 51 2.63 10.02 -6.14
N GLU A 52 3.16 10.53 -5.04
CA GLU A 52 3.60 11.92 -4.98
C GLU A 52 4.78 12.16 -5.93
N LYS A 53 5.00 13.43 -6.27
CA LYS A 53 6.04 13.82 -7.22
C LYS A 53 7.43 13.36 -6.73
N ASP A 54 8.23 12.85 -7.67
CA ASP A 54 9.60 12.33 -7.49
C ASP A 54 9.71 11.05 -6.65
N TRP A 55 8.58 10.49 -6.17
CA TRP A 55 8.58 9.17 -5.56
C TRP A 55 8.41 8.09 -6.63
N HIS A 56 9.07 6.96 -6.41
CA HIS A 56 8.90 5.76 -7.21
C HIS A 56 8.64 4.53 -6.34
N LEU A 57 8.05 3.49 -6.94
CA LEU A 57 7.74 2.23 -6.29
C LEU A 57 8.18 1.10 -7.23
N TYR A 58 9.01 0.18 -6.74
CA TYR A 58 9.52 -0.93 -7.57
C TYR A 58 8.41 -1.85 -8.09
N SER A 59 8.61 -2.36 -9.30
CA SER A 59 7.63 -3.23 -9.95
C SER A 59 7.53 -4.60 -9.27
N LEU A 60 6.60 -5.43 -9.74
CA LEU A 60 6.47 -6.84 -9.39
C LEU A 60 7.67 -7.68 -9.85
N ALA A 61 8.45 -7.17 -10.80
CA ALA A 61 9.60 -7.85 -11.36
C ALA A 61 10.86 -7.01 -11.13
N THR A 62 11.78 -7.55 -10.34
CA THR A 62 13.13 -7.02 -10.20
C THR A 62 14.13 -8.08 -10.69
N PRO A 63 15.22 -7.69 -11.38
CA PRO A 63 16.33 -8.61 -11.62
C PRO A 63 16.93 -9.15 -10.31
N GLU A 64 17.62 -10.28 -10.43
CA GLU A 64 18.43 -10.83 -9.34
C GLU A 64 19.47 -9.81 -8.87
N GLY A 65 19.66 -9.68 -7.55
CA GLY A 65 20.56 -8.68 -6.95
C GLY A 65 19.99 -7.25 -6.86
N GLY A 66 18.80 -7.00 -7.42
CA GLY A 66 18.14 -5.70 -7.34
C GLY A 66 17.28 -5.46 -6.08
N PRO A 67 16.52 -4.35 -6.06
CA PRO A 67 15.63 -4.00 -4.95
C PRO A 67 14.47 -4.98 -4.69
N LEU A 68 13.86 -4.91 -3.50
CA LEU A 68 12.73 -5.77 -3.19
C LEU A 68 11.50 -5.40 -4.05
N PRO A 69 10.91 -6.36 -4.78
CA PRO A 69 9.76 -6.09 -5.63
C PRO A 69 8.50 -5.81 -4.79
N LEU A 70 7.48 -5.25 -5.44
CA LEU A 70 6.13 -5.29 -4.88
C LEU A 70 5.64 -6.75 -4.83
N GLU A 71 5.02 -7.14 -3.73
CA GLU A 71 4.51 -8.50 -3.54
C GLU A 71 3.03 -8.50 -3.13
N PHE A 72 2.29 -9.48 -3.67
CA PHE A 72 0.91 -9.78 -3.29
C PHE A 72 0.84 -10.95 -2.33
N THR A 73 0.10 -10.78 -1.24
CA THR A 73 -0.30 -11.91 -0.39
C THR A 73 -1.83 -11.98 -0.28
N PHE A 74 -2.41 -13.07 -0.75
CA PHE A 74 -3.84 -13.38 -0.61
C PHE A 74 -4.09 -14.04 0.75
N LEU A 75 -4.66 -13.28 1.68
CA LEU A 75 -4.71 -13.63 3.10
C LEU A 75 -5.79 -14.67 3.45
N ASN A 76 -6.77 -14.90 2.58
CA ASN A 76 -7.94 -15.75 2.87
C ASN A 76 -8.33 -16.69 1.72
N SER A 77 -7.33 -17.25 1.05
CA SER A 77 -7.44 -18.04 -0.19
C SER A 77 -8.02 -19.45 -0.05
N LYS A 78 -8.06 -20.04 1.16
CA LYS A 78 -8.45 -21.45 1.35
C LYS A 78 -9.83 -21.78 0.75
N GLY A 79 -9.83 -22.42 -0.43
CA GLY A 79 -10.99 -23.00 -1.10
C GLY A 79 -11.97 -22.02 -1.77
N LYS A 80 -11.74 -20.71 -1.69
CA LYS A 80 -12.73 -19.70 -2.15
C LYS A 80 -12.46 -19.16 -3.55
N TYR A 81 -11.19 -19.04 -3.92
CA TYR A 81 -10.77 -18.47 -5.20
C TYR A 81 -9.34 -18.91 -5.57
N GLU A 82 -9.02 -18.78 -6.84
CA GLU A 82 -7.69 -19.02 -7.41
C GLU A 82 -7.26 -17.80 -8.25
N THR A 83 -5.96 -17.52 -8.30
CA THR A 83 -5.42 -16.51 -9.23
C THR A 83 -5.34 -17.11 -10.62
N VAL A 84 -5.73 -16.33 -11.63
CA VAL A 84 -5.64 -16.71 -13.04
C VAL A 84 -4.44 -15.99 -13.65
N GLY A 85 -3.32 -16.72 -13.76
CA GLY A 85 -2.06 -16.19 -14.27
C GLY A 85 -1.40 -15.16 -13.35
N LYS A 86 -0.34 -14.53 -13.86
CA LYS A 86 0.39 -13.45 -13.16
C LYS A 86 -0.38 -12.13 -13.20
N ALA A 87 -0.16 -11.29 -12.19
CA ALA A 87 -0.63 -9.91 -12.21
C ALA A 87 -0.01 -9.15 -13.39
N LYS A 88 -0.76 -8.17 -13.90
CA LYS A 88 -0.34 -7.28 -14.99
C LYS A 88 -0.17 -5.87 -14.46
N GLU A 89 0.92 -5.25 -14.88
CA GLU A 89 1.29 -3.89 -14.51
C GLU A 89 0.93 -2.93 -15.66
N SER A 90 0.64 -1.67 -15.31
CA SER A 90 0.66 -0.57 -16.27
C SER A 90 2.10 -0.27 -16.71
N ALA A 91 2.27 0.72 -17.58
CA ALA A 91 3.59 1.18 -17.99
C ALA A 91 4.50 1.48 -16.78
N THR A 92 5.75 1.01 -16.87
CA THR A 92 6.84 1.20 -15.91
C THR A 92 7.97 2.00 -16.57
N THR A 93 8.90 2.47 -15.75
CA THR A 93 10.17 3.04 -16.18
C THR A 93 11.29 2.10 -15.78
N THR A 94 12.28 1.94 -16.66
CA THR A 94 13.47 1.11 -16.39
C THR A 94 14.73 1.96 -16.50
N THR A 95 15.56 1.94 -15.47
CA THR A 95 16.83 2.70 -15.42
C THR A 95 17.92 1.84 -14.80
N PHE A 96 19.15 1.97 -15.30
CA PHE A 96 20.31 1.31 -14.69
C PHE A 96 20.65 1.95 -13.34
N ASN A 97 20.75 1.13 -12.30
CA ASN A 97 21.15 1.56 -10.97
C ASN A 97 22.60 1.16 -10.71
N THR A 98 23.43 2.14 -10.41
CA THR A 98 24.87 1.93 -10.20
C THR A 98 25.21 1.28 -8.86
N LEU A 99 24.33 1.34 -7.86
CA LEU A 99 24.54 0.72 -6.55
C LEU A 99 24.25 -0.79 -6.59
N PHE A 100 23.20 -1.19 -7.30
CA PHE A 100 22.84 -2.60 -7.47
C PHE A 100 23.46 -3.23 -8.73
N GLU A 101 24.09 -2.43 -9.59
CA GLU A 101 24.66 -2.85 -10.88
C GLU A 101 23.66 -3.58 -11.80
N VAL A 102 22.38 -3.26 -11.67
CA VAL A 102 21.28 -3.86 -12.44
C VAL A 102 20.28 -2.81 -12.91
N ASN A 103 19.44 -3.20 -13.87
CA ASN A 103 18.31 -2.38 -14.32
C ASN A 103 17.14 -2.46 -13.34
N GLU A 104 16.79 -1.35 -12.72
CA GLU A 104 15.61 -1.24 -11.87
C GLU A 104 14.40 -0.91 -12.71
N THR A 105 13.27 -1.56 -12.43
CA THR A 105 11.99 -1.26 -13.05
C THR A 105 11.01 -0.80 -11.97
N TYR A 106 10.41 0.36 -12.16
CA TYR A 106 9.57 1.01 -11.16
C TYR A 106 8.43 1.83 -11.77
N PHE A 107 7.44 2.15 -10.95
CA PHE A 107 6.36 3.06 -11.27
C PHE A 107 6.69 4.48 -10.83
N THR A 108 6.19 5.46 -11.59
CA THR A 108 6.15 6.88 -11.20
C THR A 108 4.73 7.42 -11.41
N ASN A 109 4.38 8.51 -10.73
CA ASN A 109 3.07 9.15 -10.89
C ASN A 109 1.88 8.20 -10.63
N ASN A 110 1.04 7.96 -11.64
CA ASN A 110 -0.11 7.06 -11.52
C ASN A 110 0.23 5.71 -12.16
N PHE A 111 -0.12 4.63 -11.48
CA PHE A 111 0.05 3.29 -12.00
C PHE A 111 -1.11 2.40 -11.57
N THR A 112 -1.27 1.28 -12.28
CA THR A 112 -2.26 0.28 -11.93
C THR A 112 -1.66 -1.10 -12.01
N ILE A 113 -2.04 -1.95 -11.06
CA ILE A 113 -1.75 -3.37 -11.10
C ILE A 113 -3.07 -4.12 -11.11
N THR A 114 -3.19 -5.12 -11.98
CA THR A 114 -4.41 -5.91 -12.13
C THR A 114 -4.13 -7.39 -11.92
N GLN A 115 -4.95 -8.05 -11.12
CA GLN A 115 -4.91 -9.51 -10.95
C GLN A 115 -6.27 -10.09 -11.30
N VAL A 116 -6.27 -11.08 -12.18
CA VAL A 116 -7.48 -11.86 -12.48
C VAL A 116 -7.59 -12.96 -11.44
N ILE A 117 -8.80 -13.14 -10.91
CA ILE A 117 -9.14 -14.23 -10.01
C ILE A 117 -10.32 -15.00 -10.58
N LYS A 118 -10.40 -16.29 -10.25
CA LYS A 118 -11.56 -17.12 -10.49
C LYS A 118 -12.15 -17.55 -9.15
N VAL A 119 -13.45 -17.34 -8.99
CA VAL A 119 -14.18 -17.54 -7.74
C VAL A 119 -15.10 -18.74 -7.88
N ASN A 120 -15.01 -19.68 -6.94
CA ASN A 120 -15.78 -20.93 -6.99
C ASN A 120 -17.18 -20.78 -6.37
N ASN A 121 -17.33 -19.93 -5.34
CA ASN A 121 -18.63 -19.62 -4.73
C ASN A 121 -18.76 -18.11 -4.56
N LYS A 122 -19.71 -17.47 -5.25
CA LYS A 122 -19.84 -16.01 -5.22
C LYS A 122 -20.52 -15.49 -3.97
N LEU A 123 -21.53 -16.21 -3.46
CA LEU A 123 -22.55 -15.65 -2.56
C LEU A 123 -21.98 -15.09 -1.25
N ASN A 124 -20.87 -15.64 -0.75
CA ASN A 124 -20.23 -15.22 0.50
C ASN A 124 -18.71 -15.00 0.37
N THR A 125 -18.21 -14.67 -0.83
CA THR A 125 -16.78 -14.50 -1.03
C THR A 125 -16.35 -13.05 -0.88
N SER A 126 -15.46 -12.85 0.09
CA SER A 126 -14.67 -11.65 0.25
C SER A 126 -13.20 -12.02 0.18
N ILE A 127 -12.39 -11.18 -0.44
CA ILE A 127 -10.97 -11.43 -0.71
C ILE A 127 -10.16 -10.36 -0.01
N ALA A 128 -9.25 -10.79 0.85
CA ALA A 128 -8.32 -9.93 1.56
C ALA A 128 -6.94 -10.06 0.92
N VAL A 129 -6.37 -8.93 0.51
CA VAL A 129 -5.06 -8.86 -0.15
C VAL A 129 -4.16 -7.91 0.61
N GLU A 130 -2.95 -8.34 0.92
CA GLU A 130 -1.84 -7.49 1.37
C GLU A 130 -0.94 -7.18 0.16
N LEU A 131 -0.60 -5.90 0.00
CA LEU A 131 0.52 -5.45 -0.82
C LEU A 131 1.67 -5.09 0.11
N SER A 132 2.84 -5.69 -0.11
CA SER A 132 4.10 -5.32 0.54
C SER A 132 5.02 -4.72 -0.50
N TYR A 133 5.58 -3.53 -0.26
CA TYR A 133 6.36 -2.80 -1.26
C TYR A 133 7.36 -1.83 -0.63
N GLN A 134 8.28 -1.32 -1.43
CA GLN A 134 9.18 -0.23 -1.08
C GLN A 134 8.86 1.00 -1.92
N ILE A 135 8.75 2.16 -1.26
CA ILE A 135 8.54 3.46 -1.90
C ILE A 135 9.75 4.35 -1.64
N CYS A 136 10.33 4.92 -2.70
CA CYS A 136 11.64 5.53 -2.65
C CYS A 136 11.63 6.94 -3.25
N LYS A 137 12.38 7.86 -2.63
CA LYS A 137 12.73 9.18 -3.19
C LYS A 137 14.21 9.44 -2.94
N GLU A 138 14.55 9.99 -1.78
CA GLU A 138 15.94 10.07 -1.27
C GLU A 138 16.29 8.84 -0.42
N VAL A 139 15.27 8.30 0.25
CA VAL A 139 15.33 7.09 1.06
C VAL A 139 14.21 6.16 0.63
N CYS A 140 14.42 4.86 0.82
CA CYS A 140 13.42 3.84 0.59
C CYS A 140 12.70 3.46 1.88
N ILE A 141 11.37 3.46 1.85
CA ILE A 141 10.52 3.16 3.00
C ILE A 141 9.71 1.89 2.70
N PRO A 142 9.87 0.80 3.46
CA PRO A 142 9.01 -0.36 3.32
C PRO A 142 7.62 -0.06 3.85
N GLN A 143 6.59 -0.40 3.08
CA GLN A 143 5.19 -0.15 3.41
C GLN A 143 4.31 -1.37 3.11
N LYS A 144 3.15 -1.40 3.75
CA LYS A 144 2.11 -2.41 3.53
C LYS A 144 0.75 -1.75 3.40
N SER A 145 0.00 -2.14 2.37
CA SER A 145 -1.40 -1.74 2.18
C SER A 145 -2.28 -2.98 2.14
N TYR A 146 -3.50 -2.87 2.68
CA TYR A 146 -4.42 -4.00 2.78
C TYR A 146 -5.72 -3.64 2.08
N PHE A 147 -6.27 -4.59 1.35
CA PHE A 147 -7.46 -4.39 0.54
C PHE A 147 -8.48 -5.49 0.82
N GLU A 148 -9.74 -5.11 0.80
CA GLU A 148 -10.87 -6.02 0.87
C GLU A 148 -11.74 -5.85 -0.38
N PHE A 149 -11.96 -6.95 -1.08
CA PHE A 149 -12.86 -7.04 -2.22
C PHE A 149 -14.08 -7.87 -1.82
N ASP A 150 -15.26 -7.31 -2.06
CA ASP A 150 -16.57 -7.95 -1.89
C ASP A 150 -17.07 -8.37 -3.28
N ILE A 151 -17.05 -9.68 -3.53
CA ILE A 151 -17.37 -10.25 -4.85
C ILE A 151 -18.86 -10.11 -5.19
N PRO A 152 -19.82 -10.45 -4.29
CA PRO A 152 -21.25 -10.23 -4.56
C PRO A 152 -21.60 -8.80 -4.93
N ASN A 153 -21.06 -7.82 -4.19
CA ASN A 153 -21.47 -6.42 -4.32
C ASN A 153 -20.60 -5.61 -5.28
N LEU A 154 -19.54 -6.22 -5.84
CA LEU A 154 -18.54 -5.54 -6.67
C LEU A 154 -17.97 -4.28 -5.98
N LYS A 155 -17.71 -4.39 -4.67
CA LYS A 155 -17.12 -3.31 -3.87
C LYS A 155 -15.67 -3.64 -3.53
N ALA A 156 -14.84 -2.62 -3.52
CA ALA A 156 -13.44 -2.72 -3.14
C ALA A 156 -13.08 -1.53 -2.25
N LYS A 157 -12.25 -1.78 -1.23
CA LYS A 157 -11.78 -0.71 -0.33
C LYS A 157 -10.40 -1.05 0.22
N GLU A 158 -9.61 -0.02 0.45
CA GLU A 158 -8.43 -0.11 1.32
C GLU A 158 -8.91 -0.25 2.77
N ILE A 159 -8.24 -1.10 3.54
CA ILE A 159 -8.52 -1.38 4.94
C ILE A 159 -7.23 -1.26 5.77
N ILE A 160 -7.41 -1.09 7.07
CA ILE A 160 -6.30 -1.12 8.03
C ILE A 160 -6.07 -2.55 8.54
N LYS A 161 -4.82 -2.86 8.90
CA LYS A 161 -4.41 -4.20 9.39
C LYS A 161 -5.29 -4.76 10.51
N SER A 162 -5.76 -3.92 11.43
CA SER A 162 -6.60 -4.36 12.57
C SER A 162 -7.94 -4.97 12.13
N LYS A 163 -8.50 -4.55 10.99
CA LYS A 163 -9.75 -5.10 10.45
C LYS A 163 -9.60 -6.54 9.94
N LEU A 164 -8.37 -6.98 9.59
CA LEU A 164 -8.10 -8.36 9.18
C LEU A 164 -8.14 -9.34 10.35
N LYS A 165 -7.62 -8.94 11.52
CA LYS A 165 -7.60 -9.78 12.72
C LYS A 165 -9.01 -10.10 13.23
N ASN A 166 -9.89 -9.11 13.25
CA ASN A 166 -11.28 -9.28 13.71
C ASN A 166 -12.11 -10.23 12.82
N LYS A 167 -11.71 -10.42 11.56
CA LYS A 167 -12.39 -11.32 10.62
C LYS A 167 -11.93 -12.78 10.74
N THR A 168 -10.74 -13.01 11.30
CA THR A 168 -10.16 -14.34 11.51
C THR A 168 -10.66 -14.99 12.81
N ILE A 169 -11.05 -14.19 13.80
CA ILE A 169 -11.61 -14.67 15.09
C ILE A 169 -13.10 -15.03 14.98
N LYS A 170 -13.77 -14.58 13.91
CA LYS A 170 -15.21 -14.82 13.67
C LYS A 170 -15.50 -15.89 12.62
N SER A 171 -14.50 -16.66 12.17
CA SER A 171 -14.69 -17.76 11.20
C SER A 171 -14.46 -19.12 11.82
#